data_AF-A0A8T5NGT1-F1
#
_entry.id   AF-A0A8T5NGT1-F1
#
_cell.length_a   1.000
_cell.length_b   1.000
_cell.length_c   1.000
_cell.angle_alpha   90.00
_cell.angle_beta   90.00
_cell.angle_gamma   90.00
#
_symmetry.space_group_name_H-M   'P 1'
#
loop_
_entity.id
_entity.type
_entity.pdbx_description
1 polymer ?
#
loop_
_entity_poly.entity_id
_entity_poly.type
_entity_poly.pdbx_seq_one_letter_code
_entity_poly.pdbx_strand_id
1 'polypeptide(L)' 'PVFIQLCGIDKENAIQIVRMTSTHGNIPEPLRLAHLIATGVVLGESTGKA' A
#
# COMPACT_ATOMS: atom_id res chain seq x y z
N PRO A 1 -9.61 -9.47 2.87
CA PRO A 1 -8.44 -10.34 2.58
C PRO A 1 -7.69 -9.78 1.37
N VAL A 2 -6.36 -9.77 1.38
CA VAL A 2 -5.54 -9.34 0.24
C VAL A 2 -4.79 -10.51 -0.35
N PHE A 3 -4.63 -10.51 -1.67
CA PHE A 3 -3.87 -11.51 -2.42
C PHE A 3 -2.54 -10.89 -2.84
N ILE A 4 -1.45 -11.64 -2.69
CA ILE A 4 -0.10 -11.17 -3.02
C ILE A 4 0.55 -12.14 -3.99
N GLN A 5 1.34 -11.59 -4.92
CA GLN A 5 2.23 -12.34 -5.79
C GLN A 5 3.67 -12.01 -5.41
N LEU A 6 4.56 -12.98 -5.65
CA LEU A 6 5.96 -12.89 -5.24
C LEU A 6 6.84 -12.76 -6.48
N CYS A 7 7.86 -11.92 -6.40
CA CYS A 7 8.89 -11.80 -7.42
C CYS A 7 10.21 -11.43 -6.73
N GLY A 8 11.24 -12.27 -6.85
CA GLY A 8 12.57 -11.99 -6.29
C GLY A 8 12.65 -11.95 -4.75
N ILE A 9 11.63 -12.44 -4.03
CA ILE A 9 11.58 -12.50 -2.57
C ILE A 9 10.91 -13.81 -2.13
N ASP A 10 11.35 -14.34 -0.99
CA ASP A 10 10.70 -15.50 -0.36
C ASP A 10 9.31 -15.15 0.20
N LYS A 11 8.52 -16.20 0.38
CA LYS A 11 7.12 -16.09 0.77
C LYS A 11 6.97 -15.55 2.19
N GLU A 12 7.79 -16.01 3.11
CA GLU A 12 7.74 -15.66 4.52
C GLU A 12 8.05 -14.18 4.72
N ASN A 13 9.11 -13.67 4.10
CA ASN A 13 9.47 -12.25 4.13
C ASN A 13 8.40 -11.40 3.45
N ALA A 14 7.85 -11.80 2.31
CA ALA A 14 6.78 -11.04 1.66
C ALA A 14 5.52 -10.95 2.54
N ILE A 15 5.11 -12.05 3.18
CA ILE A 15 3.99 -12.06 4.11
C ILE A 15 4.30 -11.16 5.31
N GLN A 16 5.51 -11.23 5.86
CA GLN A 16 5.94 -10.41 6.99
C GLN A 16 5.92 -8.92 6.63
N ILE A 17 6.48 -8.52 5.49
CA ILE A 17 6.49 -7.14 5.01
C ILE A 17 5.05 -6.63 4.86
N VAL A 18 4.18 -7.38 4.20
CA VAL A 18 2.78 -6.98 3.99
C VAL A 18 2.05 -6.81 5.32
N ARG A 19 2.24 -7.73 6.28
CA ARG A 19 1.65 -7.62 7.62
C ARG A 19 2.19 -6.44 8.41
N MET A 20 3.51 -6.25 8.44
CA MET A 20 4.17 -5.18 9.18
C MET A 20 3.80 -3.79 8.66
N THR A 21 3.60 -3.67 7.35
CA THR A 21 3.29 -2.39 6.70
C THR A 21 1.79 -2.09 6.62
N SER A 22 0.91 -3.05 6.91
CA SER A 22 -0.54 -2.86 6.94
C SER A 22 -1.02 -2.46 8.34
N THR A 23 -0.72 -1.24 8.77
CA THR A 23 -1.03 -0.79 10.14
C THR A 23 -2.53 -0.55 10.38
N HIS A 24 -3.24 0.00 9.39
CA HIS A 24 -4.67 0.32 9.46
C HIS A 24 -5.41 -0.35 8.31
N GLY A 25 -5.86 -1.58 8.57
CA GLY A 25 -6.59 -2.41 7.62
C GLY A 25 -5.69 -3.40 6.90
N ASN A 26 -6.14 -3.88 5.72
CA ASN A 26 -5.48 -4.99 5.02
C ASN A 26 -4.55 -4.54 3.89
N ILE A 27 -4.45 -3.24 3.62
CA ILE A 27 -3.61 -2.68 2.55
C ILE A 27 -2.38 -2.03 3.22
N PRO A 28 -1.16 -2.31 2.75
CA PRO A 28 0.05 -1.62 3.21
C PRO A 28 -0.08 -0.10 3.18
N GLU A 29 0.28 0.59 4.27
CA GLU A 29 0.29 2.06 4.31
C GLU A 29 1.15 2.68 3.20
N PRO A 30 2.31 2.12 2.83
CA PRO A 30 3.08 2.66 1.70
C PRO A 30 2.30 2.65 0.38
N LEU A 31 1.44 1.65 0.15
CA LEU A 31 0.57 1.59 -1.03
C LEU A 31 -0.58 2.61 -0.93
N ARG A 32 -1.16 2.81 0.26
CA ARG A 32 -2.18 3.85 0.47
C ARG A 32 -1.61 5.24 0.22
N LEU A 33 -0.42 5.52 0.73
CA LEU A 33 0.28 6.79 0.52
C LEU A 33 0.64 6.98 -0.96
N ALA A 34 1.17 5.94 -1.62
CA ALA A 34 1.46 6.00 -3.05
C ALA A 34 0.18 6.30 -3.87
N HIS A 35 -0.95 5.70 -3.51
CA HIS A 35 -2.23 6.00 -4.13
C HIS A 35 -2.64 7.47 -3.93
N LEU A 36 -2.57 8.00 -2.71
CA LEU A 36 -2.90 9.40 -2.42
C LEU A 36 -2.03 10.37 -3.23
N ILE A 37 -0.71 10.14 -3.25
CA ILE A 37 0.23 10.95 -4.03
C ILE A 37 -0.11 10.87 -5.51
N ALA A 38 -0.30 9.66 -6.06
CA ALA A 38 -0.64 9.48 -7.46
C ALA A 38 -1.94 10.23 -7.83
N THR A 39 -2.96 10.17 -6.98
CA THR A 39 -4.21 10.92 -7.23
C THR A 39 -3.99 12.44 -7.20
N GLY A 40 -3.22 12.97 -6.24
CA GLY A 40 -2.91 14.40 -6.20
C GLY A 40 -2.08 14.87 -7.40
N VAL A 41 -1.14 14.04 -7.86
CA VAL A 41 -0.31 14.34 -9.04
C VAL A 41 -1.12 14.27 -10.34
N VAL A 42 -2.00 13.29 -10.50
CA VAL A 42 -2.76 13.06 -11.74
C VAL A 42 -3.97 13.99 -11.85
N LEU A 43 -4.71 14.17 -10.76
CA LEU A 43 -5.95 14.95 -10.75
C LEU A 43 -5.71 16.43 -10.45
N GLY A 44 -4.54 16.78 -9.89
CA GLY A 44 -4.22 18.15 -9.49
C GLY A 44 -4.97 18.64 -8.25
N GLU A 45 -5.72 17.76 -7.58
CA GLU A 45 -6.52 18.07 -6.40
C GLU A 45 -6.20 17.11 -5.25
N SER A 46 -6.15 17.65 -4.03
CA SER A 46 -6.04 16.85 -2.82
C SER A 46 -7.45 16.50 -2.32
N THR A 47 -7.88 15.25 -2.52
CA THR A 47 -9.23 14.77 -2.17
C THR A 47 -9.32 14.12 -0.78
N GLY A 48 -8.25 14.21 0.03
CA GLY A 48 -8.31 13.84 1.44
C GLY A 48 -9.05 14.91 2.25
N LYS A 49 -10.04 14.50 3.05
CA LYS A 49 -10.64 15.38 4.07
C LYS A 49 -9.56 15.77 5.08
N ALA A 50 -9.10 17.02 5.02
CA ALA A 50 -8.41 17.70 6.11
C ALA A 50 -9.43 18.47 6.96
#